data_AF-A0AAE2ZR03-F1
#
_entry.id   AF-A0AAE2ZR03-F1
#
_cell.length_a   1.000
_cell.length_b   1.000
_cell.length_c   1.000
_cell.angle_alpha   90.00
_cell.angle_beta   90.00
_cell.angle_gamma   90.00
#
_symmetry.space_group_name_H-M   'P 1'
#
loop_
_entity.id
_entity.type
_entity.pdbx_description
1 polymer ?
#
loop_
_entity_poly.entity_id
_entity_poly.type
_entity_poly.pdbx_seq_one_letter_code
_entity_poly.pdbx_strand_id
1 'polypeptide(L)'
;MLRILAVLLACMVLSAQFVSLANSQNGIHRLGHRWDVTVPGGWKGIWTRRDISGGISNIYDAAWHHPTHGSIRSELRIHIDVRDGLIIERWDINGPQAGRKCTYKGSLNYPRRTAGGTFGCAWAPGPYNWRATIWR
;
A
#
# COMPACT_ATOMS: atom_id res chain seq x y z
N MET A 1 -10.49 -27.59 -38.45
CA MET A 1 -9.78 -27.83 -37.17
C MET A 1 -9.22 -26.56 -36.51
N LEU A 2 -8.97 -25.45 -37.23
CA LEU A 2 -8.41 -24.21 -36.64
C LEU A 2 -9.35 -23.41 -35.70
N ARG A 3 -10.67 -23.61 -35.75
CA ARG A 3 -11.64 -22.81 -34.96
C ARG A 3 -11.75 -23.23 -33.48
N ILE A 4 -11.38 -24.48 -33.14
CA ILE A 4 -11.49 -25.00 -31.76
C ILE A 4 -10.31 -24.49 -30.89
N LEU A 5 -9.12 -24.32 -31.47
CA LEU A 5 -7.96 -23.77 -30.76
C LEU A 5 -8.18 -22.32 -30.31
N ALA A 6 -8.86 -21.50 -31.12
CA ALA A 6 -9.10 -20.08 -30.82
C ALA A 6 -10.08 -19.86 -29.64
N VAL A 7 -11.09 -20.72 -29.50
CA VAL A 7 -12.08 -20.65 -28.41
C VAL A 7 -11.46 -21.08 -27.07
N LEU A 8 -10.62 -22.11 -27.08
CA LEU A 8 -9.90 -22.57 -25.88
C LEU A 8 -8.89 -21.52 -25.38
N LEU A 9 -8.17 -20.85 -26.28
CA LEU A 9 -7.23 -19.79 -25.91
C LEU A 9 -7.95 -18.57 -25.30
N ALA A 10 -9.10 -18.18 -25.86
CA ALA A 10 -9.91 -17.07 -25.34
C ALA A 10 -10.49 -17.38 -23.95
N CYS A 11 -10.96 -18.61 -23.70
CA CYS A 11 -11.44 -19.04 -22.37
C CYS A 11 -10.34 -19.06 -21.30
N MET A 12 -9.10 -19.43 -21.67
CA MET A 12 -7.96 -19.43 -20.74
C MET A 12 -7.47 -18.01 -20.41
N VAL A 13 -7.53 -17.08 -21.36
CA VAL A 13 -7.14 -15.67 -21.11
C VAL A 13 -8.20 -14.95 -20.27
N LEU A 14 -9.49 -15.17 -20.53
CA LEU A 14 -10.57 -14.63 -19.69
C LEU A 14 -10.45 -15.13 -18.24
N SER A 15 -10.28 -16.44 -18.03
CA SER A 15 -10.20 -17.02 -16.68
C SER A 15 -9.00 -16.50 -15.87
N ALA A 16 -7.83 -16.33 -16.51
CA ALA A 16 -6.65 -15.76 -15.86
C ALA A 16 -6.87 -14.30 -15.39
N GLN A 17 -7.59 -13.48 -16.17
CA GLN A 17 -7.89 -12.09 -15.82
C GLN A 17 -8.86 -11.99 -14.63
N PHE A 18 -9.89 -12.85 -14.57
CA PHE A 18 -10.81 -12.89 -13.43
C PHE A 18 -10.12 -13.35 -12.14
N VAL A 19 -9.24 -14.35 -12.21
CA VAL A 19 -8.46 -14.81 -11.05
C VAL A 19 -7.52 -13.71 -10.54
N SER A 20 -6.87 -12.95 -11.44
CA SER A 20 -5.98 -11.84 -11.07
C SER A 20 -6.72 -10.71 -10.33
N LEU A 21 -7.89 -10.30 -10.83
CA LEU A 21 -8.71 -9.27 -10.19
C LEU A 21 -9.24 -9.73 -8.83
N ALA A 22 -9.73 -10.97 -8.72
CA ALA A 22 -10.21 -11.53 -7.46
C ALA A 22 -9.09 -11.65 -6.42
N ASN A 23 -7.88 -12.05 -6.82
CA ASN A 23 -6.74 -12.10 -5.91
C ASN A 23 -6.26 -10.71 -5.47
N SER A 24 -6.30 -9.73 -6.36
CA SER A 24 -5.96 -8.34 -6.04
C SER A 24 -6.95 -7.77 -5.01
N GLN A 25 -8.26 -7.95 -5.23
CA GLN A 25 -9.29 -7.52 -4.28
C GLN A 25 -9.16 -8.23 -2.93
N ASN A 26 -8.99 -9.56 -2.92
CA ASN A 26 -8.74 -10.33 -1.71
C ASN A 26 -7.48 -9.86 -0.96
N GLY A 27 -6.44 -9.44 -1.68
CA GLY A 27 -5.26 -8.81 -1.10
C GLY A 27 -5.57 -7.52 -0.37
N ILE A 28 -6.32 -6.64 -1.03
CA ILE A 28 -6.64 -5.30 -0.52
C ILE A 28 -7.52 -5.38 0.74
N HIS A 29 -8.40 -6.37 0.88
CA HIS A 29 -9.16 -6.63 2.11
C HIS A 29 -8.25 -6.89 3.32
N ARG A 30 -7.05 -7.45 3.11
CA ARG A 30 -6.13 -7.77 4.20
C ARG A 30 -5.46 -6.55 4.80
N LEU A 31 -5.50 -5.40 4.11
CA LEU A 31 -4.81 -4.18 4.53
C LEU A 31 -5.54 -3.43 5.66
N GLY A 32 -6.78 -3.75 6.04
CA GLY A 32 -7.50 -3.01 7.11
C GLY A 32 -7.80 -1.54 6.79
N HIS A 33 -8.48 -0.81 7.67
CA HIS A 33 -8.93 0.56 7.40
C HIS A 33 -7.97 1.64 7.91
N ARG A 34 -7.14 1.33 8.91
CA ARG A 34 -6.19 2.31 9.49
C ARG A 34 -4.87 1.67 9.87
N TRP A 35 -3.77 2.40 9.63
CA TRP A 35 -2.41 2.01 10.00
C TRP A 35 -1.81 3.08 10.91
N ASP A 36 -1.39 2.68 12.10
CA ASP A 36 -0.59 3.54 12.98
C ASP A 36 0.88 3.20 12.79
N VAL A 37 1.62 4.13 12.19
CA VAL A 37 2.96 3.93 11.66
C VAL A 37 4.00 4.70 12.48
N THR A 38 5.14 4.07 12.68
CA THR A 38 6.32 4.66 13.32
C THR A 38 7.52 4.51 12.40
N VAL A 39 8.31 5.58 12.29
CA VAL A 39 9.59 5.60 11.57
C VAL A 39 10.66 6.27 12.45
N PRO A 40 11.96 6.09 12.16
CA PRO A 40 13.04 6.77 12.85
C PRO A 40 12.89 8.29 12.84
N GLY A 41 13.54 8.95 13.80
CA GLY A 41 13.54 10.40 13.89
C GLY A 41 12.19 10.97 14.29
N GLY A 42 11.49 10.34 15.24
CA GLY A 42 10.33 10.91 15.94
C GLY A 42 9.02 10.99 15.16
N TRP A 43 9.02 10.71 13.86
CA TRP A 43 7.83 10.76 13.03
C TRP A 43 6.86 9.60 13.32
N LYS A 44 5.60 9.96 13.52
CA LYS A 44 4.47 9.02 13.64
C LYS A 44 3.43 9.33 12.57
N GLY A 45 2.89 8.31 11.95
CA GLY A 45 1.89 8.42 10.88
C GLY A 45 0.59 7.74 11.26
N ILE A 46 -0.54 8.31 10.86
CA ILE A 46 -1.82 7.63 10.82
C ILE A 46 -2.24 7.60 9.37
N TRP A 47 -2.38 6.41 8.79
CA TRP A 47 -2.83 6.22 7.41
C TRP A 47 -4.23 5.65 7.42
N THR A 48 -5.18 6.35 6.80
CA THR A 48 -6.59 5.95 6.77
C THR A 48 -6.99 5.64 5.34
N ARG A 49 -7.64 4.48 5.12
CA ARG A 49 -8.06 4.06 3.78
C ARG A 49 -9.12 5.01 3.23
N ARG A 50 -9.03 5.34 1.95
CA ARG A 50 -10.12 6.01 1.24
C ARG A 50 -11.20 5.01 0.87
N ASP A 51 -12.43 5.30 1.25
CA ASP A 51 -13.58 4.55 0.78
C ASP A 51 -13.92 4.96 -0.65
N ILE A 52 -14.35 4.00 -1.46
CA ILE A 52 -14.81 4.23 -2.83
C ILE A 52 -16.20 3.62 -2.98
N SER A 53 -17.04 4.27 -3.79
CA SER A 53 -18.38 3.74 -4.05
C SER A 53 -18.26 2.38 -4.75
N GLY A 54 -18.91 1.36 -4.19
CA GLY A 54 -18.94 0.01 -4.77
C GLY A 54 -17.72 -0.87 -4.51
N GLY A 55 -16.79 -0.50 -3.62
CA GLY A 55 -15.66 -1.39 -3.31
C GLY A 55 -14.66 -0.88 -2.26
N ILE A 56 -13.54 -1.58 -2.19
CA ILE A 56 -12.40 -1.20 -1.33
C ILE A 56 -11.27 -0.63 -2.19
N SER A 57 -10.63 0.44 -1.73
CA SER A 57 -9.46 1.02 -2.41
C SER A 57 -8.16 0.59 -1.74
N ASN A 58 -7.07 0.64 -2.47
CA ASN A 58 -5.72 0.52 -1.92
C ASN A 58 -5.06 1.89 -1.67
N ILE A 59 -5.86 2.95 -1.66
CA ILE A 59 -5.41 4.33 -1.50
C ILE A 59 -5.67 4.75 -0.05
N TYR A 60 -4.69 5.42 0.54
CA TYR A 60 -4.77 5.90 1.91
C TYR A 60 -4.39 7.38 1.99
N ASP A 61 -5.02 8.10 2.91
CA ASP A 61 -4.57 9.41 3.35
C ASP A 61 -3.72 9.27 4.60
N ALA A 62 -2.48 9.74 4.56
CA ALA A 62 -1.64 9.85 5.74
C ALA A 62 -1.71 11.24 6.37
N ALA A 63 -1.74 11.24 7.69
CA ALA A 63 -1.31 12.34 8.52
C ALA A 63 -0.06 11.93 9.30
N TRP A 64 1.07 12.55 8.97
CA TRP A 64 2.33 12.43 9.69
C TRP A 64 2.46 13.56 10.69
N HIS A 65 3.01 13.25 11.86
CA HIS A 65 3.26 14.20 12.92
C HIS A 65 4.68 14.02 13.46
N HIS A 66 5.36 15.15 13.65
CA HIS A 66 6.63 15.25 14.35
C HIS A 66 6.53 16.32 15.46
N PRO A 67 7.05 16.06 16.66
CA PRO A 67 6.98 17.01 17.78
C PRO A 67 7.54 18.41 17.46
N THR A 68 8.59 18.48 16.63
CA THR A 68 9.29 19.74 16.32
C THR A 68 9.15 20.20 14.86
N HIS A 69 8.72 19.33 13.95
CA HIS A 69 8.65 19.65 12.51
C HIS A 69 7.22 19.82 12.00
N GLY A 70 6.23 19.73 12.90
CA GLY A 70 4.82 19.87 12.56
C GLY A 70 4.24 18.64 11.88
N SER A 71 3.14 18.85 11.15
CA SER A 71 2.38 17.76 10.53
C SER A 71 2.43 17.83 9.00
N ILE A 72 2.59 16.68 8.36
CA ILE A 72 2.61 16.51 6.90
C ILE A 72 1.45 15.62 6.48
N ARG A 73 0.77 15.97 5.40
CA ARG A 73 -0.26 15.16 4.76
C ARG A 73 0.34 14.50 3.52
N SER A 74 -0.04 13.25 3.29
CA SER A 74 0.42 12.49 2.13
C SER A 74 -0.69 11.60 1.58
N GLU A 75 -0.64 11.29 0.30
CA GLU A 75 -1.41 10.20 -0.31
C GLU A 75 -0.51 8.96 -0.38
N LEU A 76 -1.09 7.77 -0.15
CA LEU A 76 -0.41 6.50 -0.32
C LEU A 76 -1.19 5.59 -1.24
N ARG A 77 -0.44 4.78 -1.99
CA ARG A 77 -0.96 3.61 -2.69
C ARG A 77 -0.22 2.37 -2.21
N ILE A 78 -0.97 1.39 -1.73
CA ILE A 78 -0.42 0.12 -1.22
C ILE A 78 -0.63 -0.98 -2.26
N HIS A 79 0.46 -1.63 -2.65
CA HIS A 79 0.43 -2.85 -3.43
C HIS A 79 0.76 -4.02 -2.51
N ILE A 80 -0.05 -5.08 -2.60
CA ILE A 80 0.13 -6.30 -1.82
C ILE A 80 0.11 -7.51 -2.75
N ASP A 81 1.07 -8.41 -2.56
CA ASP A 81 1.12 -9.67 -3.29
C ASP A 81 0.37 -10.80 -2.55
N VAL A 82 0.34 -11.99 -3.17
CA VAL A 82 -0.35 -13.16 -2.61
C VAL A 82 0.32 -13.74 -1.35
N ARG A 83 1.58 -13.36 -1.08
CA ARG A 83 2.39 -13.79 0.08
C ARG A 83 2.52 -12.69 1.13
N ASP A 84 1.61 -11.71 1.11
CA ASP A 84 1.59 -10.58 2.04
C ASP A 84 2.80 -9.63 1.94
N GLY A 85 3.56 -9.67 0.84
CA GLY A 85 4.59 -8.69 0.51
C GLY A 85 3.99 -7.34 0.11
N LEU A 86 4.62 -6.24 0.55
CA LEU A 86 4.12 -4.88 0.40
C LEU A 86 5.10 -3.99 -0.39
N ILE A 87 4.54 -3.23 -1.33
CA ILE A 87 5.18 -2.04 -1.90
C ILE A 87 4.24 -0.86 -1.67
N ILE A 88 4.72 0.20 -1.03
CA ILE A 88 3.90 1.38 -0.76
C ILE A 88 4.56 2.59 -1.40
N GLU A 89 3.78 3.31 -2.18
CA GLU A 89 4.16 4.57 -2.78
C GLU A 89 3.49 5.69 -1.98
N ARG A 90 4.27 6.65 -1.49
CA ARG A 90 3.77 7.79 -0.70
C ARG A 90 4.15 9.09 -1.41
N TRP A 91 3.20 10.01 -1.57
CA TRP A 91 3.44 11.36 -2.08
C TRP A 91 3.00 12.38 -1.06
N ASP A 92 3.92 13.26 -0.67
CA ASP A 92 3.58 14.34 0.26
C ASP A 92 2.76 15.40 -0.47
N ILE A 93 1.63 15.78 0.13
CA ILE A 93 0.68 16.75 -0.43
C ILE A 93 1.08 18.18 -0.03
N ASN A 94 1.69 18.34 1.15
CA ASN A 94 2.09 19.63 1.69
C ASN A 94 3.50 19.59 2.31
N GLY A 95 3.96 20.75 2.77
CA GLY A 95 5.26 20.92 3.40
C GLY A 95 6.43 20.96 2.42
N PRO A 96 7.68 20.94 2.91
CA PRO A 96 8.87 21.21 2.12
C PRO A 96 9.19 20.13 1.08
N GLN A 97 8.54 18.98 1.14
CA GLN A 97 8.73 17.86 0.21
C GLN A 97 7.47 17.57 -0.61
N ALA A 98 6.52 18.52 -0.66
CA ALA A 98 5.29 18.38 -1.43
C ALA A 98 5.58 17.98 -2.89
N GLY A 99 4.79 17.04 -3.41
CA GLY A 99 4.93 16.45 -4.75
C GLY A 99 6.05 15.41 -4.87
N ARG A 100 6.91 15.25 -3.87
CA ARG A 100 7.98 14.26 -3.89
C ARG A 100 7.52 12.92 -3.31
N LYS A 101 8.21 11.85 -3.72
CA LYS A 101 7.83 10.46 -3.44
C LYS A 101 8.74 9.78 -2.42
N CYS A 102 8.15 8.93 -1.57
CA CYS A 102 8.82 7.86 -0.85
C CYS A 102 8.32 6.49 -1.32
N THR A 103 9.19 5.49 -1.25
CA THR A 103 8.87 4.09 -1.53
C THR A 103 9.19 3.24 -0.31
N TYR A 104 8.20 2.48 0.15
CA TYR A 104 8.34 1.53 1.25
C TYR A 104 8.27 0.11 0.68
N LYS A 105 9.05 -0.78 1.28
CA LYS A 105 9.01 -2.22 1.06
C LYS A 105 8.82 -2.90 2.41
N GLY A 106 8.04 -3.97 2.45
CA GLY A 106 7.79 -4.71 3.69
C GLY A 106 6.88 -5.89 3.50
N SER A 107 6.27 -6.35 4.59
CA SER A 107 5.26 -7.40 4.57
C SER A 107 4.24 -7.22 5.70
N LEU A 108 3.06 -7.80 5.55
CA LEU A 108 2.17 -8.04 6.69
C LEU A 108 2.74 -9.21 7.52
N ASN A 109 2.78 -9.05 8.83
CA ASN A 109 3.16 -10.15 9.73
C ASN A 109 1.92 -10.89 10.18
N TYR A 110 1.94 -12.22 10.18
CA TYR A 110 0.84 -13.03 10.73
C TYR A 110 0.54 -12.60 12.18
N PRO A 111 -0.74 -12.37 12.57
CA PRO A 111 -2.00 -12.65 11.86
C PRO A 111 -2.55 -11.48 11.03
N ARG A 112 -1.67 -10.71 10.38
CA ARG A 112 -1.97 -9.49 9.59
C ARG A 112 -2.57 -8.36 10.41
N ARG A 113 -1.96 -8.14 11.58
CA ARG A 113 -2.24 -7.03 12.52
C ARG A 113 -1.08 -6.03 12.61
N THR A 114 0.08 -6.39 12.09
CA THR A 114 1.23 -5.49 12.00
C THR A 114 1.88 -5.62 10.62
N ALA A 115 2.62 -4.59 10.25
CA ALA A 115 3.46 -4.58 9.06
C ALA A 115 4.78 -3.88 9.35
N GLY A 116 5.80 -4.14 8.54
CA GLY A 116 7.05 -3.44 8.67
C GLY A 116 8.02 -3.78 7.55
N GLY A 117 9.12 -3.04 7.53
CA GLY A 117 10.19 -3.22 6.55
C GLY A 117 11.06 -1.98 6.47
N THR A 118 11.46 -1.61 5.26
CA THR A 118 12.32 -0.45 5.00
C THR A 118 11.69 0.53 4.01
N PHE A 119 12.12 1.79 4.04
CA PHE A 119 11.70 2.80 3.09
C PHE A 119 12.84 3.75 2.72
N GLY A 120 12.67 4.44 1.61
CA GLY A 120 13.53 5.54 1.18
C GLY A 120 12.71 6.61 0.46
N CYS A 121 13.19 7.84 0.49
CA CYS A 121 12.54 8.99 -0.13
C CYS A 121 13.44 9.63 -1.17
N ALA A 122 12.86 10.34 -2.14
CA ALA A 122 13.62 11.05 -3.16
C ALA A 122 14.55 12.15 -2.60
N TRP A 123 14.30 12.61 -1.37
CA TRP A 123 15.13 13.62 -0.66
C TRP A 123 15.97 13.04 0.46
N ALA A 124 15.72 11.80 0.86
CA ALA A 124 16.42 11.10 1.91
C ALA A 124 16.52 9.64 1.49
N PRO A 125 17.56 9.29 0.72
CA PRO A 125 17.78 7.93 0.26
C PRO A 125 17.88 6.98 1.47
N GLY A 126 17.12 5.89 1.43
CA GLY A 126 17.08 4.88 2.48
C GLY A 126 18.23 3.86 2.39
N PRO A 127 18.15 2.72 3.11
CA PRO A 127 16.95 2.21 3.79
C PRO A 127 16.79 2.69 5.23
N TYR A 128 15.58 3.15 5.58
CA TYR A 128 15.16 3.41 6.96
C TYR A 128 14.09 2.42 7.39
N ASN A 129 14.14 1.96 8.64
CA ASN A 129 13.14 1.02 9.14
C ASN A 129 11.77 1.68 9.32
N TRP A 130 10.69 0.91 9.20
CA TRP A 130 9.36 1.36 9.57
C TRP A 130 8.55 0.19 10.15
N ARG A 131 7.59 0.52 11.00
CA ARG A 131 6.67 -0.44 11.62
C ARG A 131 5.27 0.15 11.69
N ALA A 132 4.26 -0.69 11.56
CA ALA A 132 2.86 -0.29 11.62
C ALA A 132 2.02 -1.29 12.40
N THR A 133 1.01 -0.78 13.11
CA THR A 133 -0.13 -1.54 13.65
C THR A 133 -1.35 -1.30 12.78
N ILE A 134 -2.10 -2.35 12.48
CA ILE A 134 -3.21 -2.34 11.51
C ILE A 134 -4.55 -2.58 12.22
N TRP A 135 -5.46 -1.64 12.00
CA TRP A 135 -6.84 -1.64 12.48
C TRP A 135 -7.78 -2.00 11.33
N ARG A 136 -8.73 -2.89 11.61
CA ARG A 136 -9.71 -3.43 10.66
C ARG A 136 -11.10 -3.03 11.08
#